data_AF-A0A6L9VZ98-F1
#
_entry.id   AF-A0A6L9VZ98-F1
#
_cell.length_a   1.000
_cell.length_b   1.000
_cell.length_c   1.000
_cell.angle_alpha   90.00
_cell.angle_beta   90.00
_cell.angle_gamma   90.00
#
_symmetry.space_group_name_H-M   'P 1'
#
loop_
_entity.id
_entity.type
_entity.pdbx_description
1 polymer ?
#
loop_
_entity_poly.entity_id
_entity_poly.type
_entity_poly.pdbx_seq_one_letter_code
_entity_poly.pdbx_strand_id
1 'polypeptide(L)'
;MLERAALLDAAGQARSEVVEEFAVRQREATDSEAEAATALAGAAVLEEQAAVALAAARQAEADARRTVTEVETRQAALQVQLEQAREAVVEEQRRQAAEQEPRPAPAAPAPAVPAPAVPGPAVPRPAPVVPLPGAGNDWDAVARCESGGNWSINTGNGYYGGLQFSASTWTGFGGAEFAPRADLATREQQIAVAERVLAVQGRGAWPTCGRNL
;
A
#
# COMPACT_ATOMS: atom_id res chain seq x y z
N MET A 1 42.96 54.94 66.56
CA MET A 1 42.38 55.55 65.34
C MET A 1 42.49 54.64 64.12
N LEU A 2 43.66 54.03 63.85
CA LEU A 2 43.86 53.13 62.69
C LEU A 2 42.96 51.89 62.68
N GLU A 3 42.76 51.23 63.82
CA GLU A 3 41.98 49.98 63.91
C GLU A 3 40.48 50.17 63.59
N ARG A 4 39.90 51.32 63.96
CA ARG A 4 38.50 51.66 63.64
C ARG A 4 38.30 51.94 62.15
N ALA A 5 39.29 52.50 61.48
CA ALA A 5 39.23 52.75 60.04
C ALA A 5 39.24 51.45 59.24
N ALA A 6 40.10 50.48 59.63
CA ALA A 6 40.18 49.17 59.00
C ALA A 6 38.87 48.37 59.12
N LEU A 7 38.21 48.44 60.28
CA LEU A 7 36.91 47.77 60.49
C LEU A 7 35.79 48.35 59.63
N LEU A 8 35.76 49.68 59.44
CA LEU A 8 34.78 50.33 58.59
C LEU A 8 35.01 50.04 57.10
N ASP A 9 36.27 49.94 56.67
CA ASP A 9 36.65 49.55 55.31
C ASP A 9 36.23 48.09 55.02
N ALA A 10 36.56 47.16 55.93
CA ALA A 10 36.15 45.76 55.83
C ALA A 10 34.63 45.58 55.81
N ALA A 11 33.89 46.34 56.64
CA ALA A 11 32.43 46.32 56.62
C ALA A 11 31.85 46.92 55.33
N GLY A 12 32.51 47.93 54.76
CA GLY A 12 32.17 48.50 53.45
C GLY A 12 32.37 47.51 52.32
N GLN A 13 33.51 46.81 52.30
CA GLN A 13 33.83 45.78 51.29
C GLN A 13 32.84 44.61 51.36
N ALA A 14 32.58 44.06 52.55
CA ALA A 14 31.63 42.98 52.72
C ALA A 14 30.21 43.38 52.30
N ARG A 15 29.80 44.63 52.56
CA ARG A 15 28.51 45.14 52.09
C ARG A 15 28.45 45.24 50.57
N SER A 16 29.51 45.71 49.92
CA SER A 16 29.58 45.80 48.46
C SER A 16 29.50 44.42 47.81
N GLU A 17 30.22 43.42 48.34
CA GLU A 17 30.20 42.04 47.85
C GLU A 17 28.79 41.43 47.91
N VAL A 18 28.07 41.60 49.02
CA VAL A 18 26.69 41.11 49.16
C VAL A 18 25.73 41.79 48.18
N VAL A 19 25.92 43.09 47.91
CA VAL A 19 25.08 43.83 46.95
C VAL A 19 25.37 43.35 45.52
N GLU A 20 26.63 43.10 45.19
CA GLU A 20 27.03 42.55 43.89
C GLU A 20 26.49 41.14 43.69
N GLU A 21 26.61 40.25 44.69
CA GLU A 21 26.04 38.90 44.63
C GLU A 21 24.52 38.98 44.45
N PHE A 22 23.82 39.80 45.23
CA PHE A 22 22.38 39.98 45.08
C PHE A 22 22.00 40.45 43.67
N ALA A 23 22.73 41.41 43.11
CA ALA A 23 22.49 41.91 41.76
C ALA A 23 22.71 40.84 40.69
N VAL A 24 23.73 39.99 40.83
CA VAL A 24 23.97 38.84 39.95
C VAL A 24 22.83 37.83 40.05
N ARG A 25 22.44 37.42 41.27
CA ARG A 25 21.33 36.50 41.47
C ARG A 25 20.01 37.03 40.94
N GLN A 26 19.76 38.33 41.09
CA GLN A 26 18.57 38.97 40.55
C GLN A 26 18.55 38.92 39.02
N ARG A 27 19.70 39.12 38.37
CA ARG A 27 19.82 38.99 36.90
C ARG A 27 19.60 37.56 36.44
N GLU A 28 20.25 36.59 37.09
CA GLU A 28 20.05 35.16 36.81
C GLU A 28 18.58 34.76 36.96
N ALA A 29 17.89 35.25 38.00
CA ALA A 29 16.46 35.01 38.17
C ALA A 29 15.65 35.57 37.00
N THR A 30 15.89 36.82 36.59
CA THR A 30 15.18 37.41 35.44
C THR A 30 15.47 36.69 34.12
N ASP A 31 16.70 36.23 33.92
CA ASP A 31 17.08 35.47 32.73
C ASP A 31 16.35 34.11 32.71
N SER A 32 16.28 33.43 33.87
CA SER A 32 15.55 32.17 34.01
C SER A 32 14.03 32.33 33.80
N GLU A 33 13.45 33.45 34.23
CA GLU A 33 12.05 33.78 33.97
C GLU A 33 11.79 33.98 32.47
N ALA A 34 12.71 34.64 31.76
CA ALA A 34 12.61 34.85 30.32
C ALA A 34 12.74 33.53 29.52
N GLU A 35 13.64 32.64 29.94
CA GLU A 35 13.77 31.29 29.38
C GLU A 35 12.49 30.47 29.61
N ALA A 36 11.94 30.50 30.82
CA ALA A 36 10.69 29.82 31.15
C ALA A 36 9.51 30.36 30.32
N ALA A 37 9.39 31.68 30.15
CA ALA A 37 8.38 32.29 29.31
C ALA A 37 8.51 31.85 27.84
N THR A 38 9.74 31.76 27.33
CA THR A 38 10.03 31.28 25.98
C THR A 38 9.64 29.80 25.82
N ALA A 39 9.96 28.96 26.81
CA ALA A 39 9.59 27.55 26.82
C ALA A 39 8.07 27.36 26.84
N LEU A 40 7.33 28.15 27.62
CA LEU A 40 5.87 28.13 27.66
C LEU A 40 5.25 28.57 26.32
N ALA A 41 5.80 29.60 25.68
CA ALA A 41 5.36 30.00 24.35
C ALA A 41 5.60 28.88 23.31
N GLY A 42 6.75 28.22 23.38
CA GLY A 42 7.05 27.05 22.55
C GLY A 42 6.08 25.89 22.79
N ALA A 43 5.72 25.61 24.05
CA ALA A 43 4.74 24.59 24.40
C ALA A 43 3.35 24.91 23.82
N ALA A 44 2.89 26.16 23.91
CA ALA A 44 1.61 26.58 23.34
C ALA A 44 1.56 26.39 21.81
N VAL A 45 2.66 26.70 21.11
CA VAL A 45 2.76 26.44 19.67
C VAL A 45 2.69 24.95 19.37
N LEU A 46 3.34 24.10 20.15
CA LEU A 46 3.27 22.64 19.98
C LEU A 46 1.85 22.10 20.25
N GLU A 47 1.13 22.65 21.22
CA GLU A 47 -0.27 22.28 21.48
C GLU A 47 -1.18 22.63 20.28
N GLU A 48 -1.01 23.81 19.70
CA GLU A 48 -1.75 24.22 18.50
C GLU A 48 -1.43 23.31 17.30
N GLN A 49 -0.14 23.03 17.08
CA GLN A 49 0.30 22.11 16.03
C GLN A 49 -0.27 20.70 16.21
N ALA A 50 -0.30 20.19 17.45
CA ALA A 50 -0.90 18.90 17.78
C ALA A 50 -2.41 18.89 17.50
N ALA A 51 -3.12 19.98 17.84
CA ALA A 51 -4.55 20.11 17.55
C ALA A 51 -4.83 20.12 16.04
N VAL A 52 -4.02 20.83 15.26
CA VAL A 52 -4.12 20.87 13.78
C VAL A 52 -3.85 19.49 13.19
N ALA A 53 -2.79 18.79 13.65
CA ALA A 53 -2.45 17.45 13.18
C ALA A 53 -3.58 16.45 13.48
N LEU A 54 -4.18 16.52 14.67
CA LEU A 54 -5.31 15.68 15.05
C LEU A 54 -6.56 15.97 14.19
N ALA A 55 -6.83 17.23 13.87
CA ALA A 55 -7.92 17.61 12.97
C ALA A 55 -7.72 17.06 11.56
N ALA A 56 -6.51 17.18 11.02
CA ALA A 56 -6.14 16.62 9.72
C ALA A 56 -6.29 15.08 9.69
N ALA A 57 -5.85 14.39 10.74
CA ALA A 57 -6.00 12.94 10.85
C ALA A 57 -7.48 12.50 10.85
N ARG A 58 -8.35 13.21 11.58
CA ARG A 58 -9.79 12.95 11.60
C ARG A 58 -10.45 13.17 10.25
N GLN A 59 -10.01 14.19 9.50
CA GLN A 59 -10.49 14.44 8.14
C GLN A 59 -10.07 13.30 7.20
N ALA A 60 -8.79 12.89 7.25
CA ALA A 60 -8.30 11.77 6.45
C ALA A 60 -9.06 10.47 6.73
N GLU A 61 -9.39 10.18 8.00
CA GLU A 61 -10.22 9.02 8.36
C GLU A 61 -11.63 9.12 7.77
N ALA A 62 -12.26 10.30 7.82
CA ALA A 62 -13.59 10.50 7.23
C ALA A 62 -13.57 10.32 5.71
N ASP A 63 -12.54 10.81 5.03
CA ASP A 63 -12.38 10.63 3.58
C ASP A 63 -12.12 9.17 3.21
N ALA A 64 -11.28 8.46 3.96
CA ALA A 64 -11.06 7.03 3.77
C ALA A 64 -12.37 6.24 3.90
N ARG A 65 -13.20 6.55 4.91
CA ARG A 65 -14.52 5.94 5.09
C ARG A 65 -15.45 6.19 3.88
N ARG A 66 -15.43 7.40 3.32
CA ARG A 66 -16.20 7.72 2.10
C ARG A 66 -15.73 6.87 0.91
N THR A 67 -14.42 6.75 0.71
CA THR A 67 -13.85 5.93 -0.36
C THR A 67 -14.25 4.46 -0.21
N VAL A 68 -14.26 3.92 1.01
CA VAL A 68 -14.74 2.55 1.28
C VAL A 68 -16.20 2.40 0.85
N THR A 69 -17.10 3.30 1.28
CA THR A 69 -18.51 3.26 0.86
C THR A 69 -18.67 3.37 -0.67
N GLU A 70 -17.88 4.21 -1.34
CA GLU A 70 -17.90 4.31 -2.80
C GLU A 70 -17.48 3.01 -3.48
N VAL A 71 -16.42 2.37 -2.99
CA VAL A 71 -15.93 1.09 -3.52
C VAL A 71 -16.96 -0.01 -3.31
N GLU A 72 -17.54 -0.11 -2.11
CA GLU A 72 -18.62 -1.06 -1.82
C GLU A 72 -19.82 -0.86 -2.76
N THR A 73 -20.20 0.40 -3.01
CA THR A 73 -21.27 0.74 -3.94
C THR A 73 -20.93 0.32 -5.38
N ARG A 74 -19.69 0.56 -5.83
CA ARG A 74 -19.23 0.12 -7.16
C ARG A 74 -19.20 -1.41 -7.26
N GLN A 75 -18.78 -2.11 -6.21
CA GLN A 75 -18.78 -3.57 -6.17
C GLN A 75 -20.20 -4.15 -6.26
N ALA A 76 -21.14 -3.59 -5.50
CA ALA A 76 -22.55 -4.00 -5.57
C ALA A 76 -23.13 -3.79 -6.98
N ALA A 77 -22.83 -2.63 -7.60
CA ALA A 77 -23.25 -2.36 -8.97
C ALA A 77 -22.65 -3.35 -9.99
N LEU A 78 -21.37 -3.70 -9.84
CA LEU A 78 -20.71 -4.70 -10.69
C LEU A 78 -21.30 -6.11 -10.51
N GLN A 79 -21.67 -6.49 -9.29
CA GLN A 79 -22.34 -7.78 -9.04
C GLN A 79 -23.69 -7.85 -9.77
N VAL A 80 -24.49 -6.80 -9.69
CA VAL A 80 -25.77 -6.71 -10.43
C VAL A 80 -25.53 -6.78 -11.94
N GLN A 81 -24.52 -6.07 -12.47
CA GLN A 81 -24.17 -6.13 -13.88
C GLN A 81 -23.75 -7.54 -14.33
N LEU A 82 -22.98 -8.27 -13.52
CA LEU A 82 -22.59 -9.64 -13.81
C LEU A 82 -23.78 -10.59 -13.85
N GLU A 83 -24.75 -10.43 -12.94
CA GLU A 83 -25.98 -11.23 -12.93
C GLU A 83 -26.81 -10.94 -14.19
N GLN A 84 -27.03 -9.68 -14.53
CA GLN A 84 -27.71 -9.27 -15.76
C GLN A 84 -27.02 -9.80 -17.02
N ALA A 85 -25.68 -9.74 -17.07
CA ALA A 85 -24.92 -10.26 -18.20
C ALA A 85 -25.04 -11.79 -18.33
N ARG A 86 -25.04 -12.52 -17.21
CA ARG A 86 -25.26 -13.98 -17.21
C ARG A 86 -26.65 -14.34 -17.74
N GLU A 87 -27.69 -13.63 -17.31
CA GLU A 87 -29.05 -13.84 -17.81
C GLU A 87 -29.17 -13.54 -19.31
N ALA A 88 -28.55 -12.45 -19.77
CA ALA A 88 -28.52 -12.10 -21.19
C ALA A 88 -27.85 -13.18 -22.05
N VAL A 89 -26.74 -13.77 -21.57
CA VAL A 89 -26.06 -14.88 -22.25
C VAL A 89 -26.96 -16.12 -22.32
N VAL A 90 -27.68 -16.46 -21.25
CA VAL A 90 -28.60 -17.60 -21.25
C VAL A 90 -29.76 -17.39 -22.23
N GLU A 91 -30.29 -16.17 -22.32
CA GLU A 91 -31.34 -15.84 -23.28
C GLU A 91 -30.85 -15.93 -24.73
N GLU A 92 -29.64 -15.46 -25.02
CA GLU A 92 -29.03 -15.61 -26.35
C GLU A 92 -28.79 -17.08 -26.72
N GLN A 93 -28.32 -17.89 -25.77
CA GLN A 93 -28.16 -19.34 -25.97
C GLN A 93 -29.49 -20.02 -26.31
N ARG A 94 -30.60 -19.62 -25.67
CA ARG A 94 -31.94 -20.13 -25.99
C ARG A 94 -32.38 -19.75 -27.39
N ARG A 95 -32.14 -18.52 -27.82
CA ARG A 95 -32.44 -18.05 -29.19
C ARG A 95 -31.66 -18.85 -30.23
N GLN A 96 -30.36 -19.04 -30.00
CA GLN A 96 -29.51 -19.84 -30.88
C GLN A 96 -29.94 -21.31 -30.95
N ALA A 97 -30.34 -21.91 -29.83
CA ALA A 97 -30.83 -23.28 -29.79
C ALA A 97 -32.16 -23.44 -30.57
N ALA A 98 -33.08 -22.47 -30.46
CA ALA A 98 -34.32 -22.47 -31.22
C ALA A 98 -34.09 -22.31 -32.74
N GLU A 99 -33.09 -21.53 -33.14
CA GLU A 99 -32.74 -21.39 -34.57
C GLU A 99 -31.97 -22.60 -35.13
N GLN A 100 -31.21 -23.30 -34.28
CA GLN A 100 -30.55 -24.56 -34.63
C GLN A 100 -31.49 -25.76 -34.64
N GLU A 101 -32.74 -25.61 -34.20
CA GLU A 101 -33.74 -26.66 -34.30
C GLU A 101 -33.94 -27.02 -35.79
N PRO A 102 -33.73 -28.28 -36.19
CA PRO A 102 -33.82 -28.65 -37.60
C PRO A 102 -35.25 -28.39 -38.08
N ARG A 103 -35.39 -27.53 -39.09
CA ARG A 103 -36.66 -27.36 -39.82
C ARG A 103 -37.21 -28.76 -40.14
N PRO A 104 -38.49 -29.05 -39.88
CA PRO A 104 -39.06 -30.32 -40.30
C PRO A 104 -38.83 -30.46 -41.80
N ALA A 105 -37.98 -31.42 -42.17
CA ALA A 105 -37.72 -31.71 -43.58
C ALA A 105 -39.07 -32.04 -44.23
N PRO A 106 -39.39 -31.51 -45.43
CA PRO A 106 -40.50 -32.06 -46.19
C PRO A 106 -40.24 -33.56 -46.34
N ALA A 107 -41.27 -34.37 -46.04
CA ALA A 107 -41.17 -35.83 -46.01
C ALA A 107 -40.53 -36.36 -47.30
N ALA A 108 -39.23 -36.66 -47.24
CA ALA A 108 -38.52 -37.35 -48.29
C ALA A 108 -38.71 -38.87 -48.07
N PRO A 109 -38.90 -39.65 -49.15
CA PRO A 109 -39.10 -41.10 -49.06
C PRO A 109 -37.85 -41.79 -48.49
N ALA A 110 -38.09 -42.87 -47.73
CA ALA A 110 -37.10 -43.62 -46.95
C ALA A 110 -35.82 -43.99 -47.72
N PRO A 111 -34.63 -43.94 -47.09
CA PRO A 111 -33.41 -44.39 -47.73
C PRO A 111 -33.25 -45.91 -47.63
N ALA A 112 -32.84 -46.51 -48.74
CA ALA A 112 -32.34 -47.87 -48.80
C ALA A 112 -30.98 -47.96 -48.09
N VAL A 113 -30.79 -49.07 -47.37
CA VAL A 113 -29.59 -49.41 -46.59
C VAL A 113 -28.42 -49.71 -47.52
N PRO A 114 -27.18 -49.26 -47.20
CA PRO A 114 -25.99 -50.02 -47.54
C PRO A 114 -25.10 -50.36 -46.33
N ALA A 115 -24.29 -51.40 -46.58
CA ALA A 115 -23.45 -52.25 -45.74
C ALA A 115 -22.33 -51.57 -44.91
N PRO A 116 -21.67 -52.28 -43.97
CA PRO A 116 -20.73 -51.68 -43.02
C PRO A 116 -19.31 -51.52 -43.60
N ALA A 117 -18.63 -50.44 -43.20
CA ALA A 117 -17.20 -50.24 -43.39
C ALA A 117 -16.54 -49.78 -42.07
N VAL A 118 -15.42 -50.41 -41.72
CA VAL A 118 -14.46 -50.10 -40.63
C VAL A 118 -13.19 -49.50 -41.27
N PRO A 119 -12.24 -48.84 -40.57
CA PRO A 119 -12.20 -48.22 -39.22
C PRO A 119 -11.62 -46.76 -39.20
N GLY A 120 -11.63 -46.05 -38.05
CA GLY A 120 -10.95 -44.75 -37.85
C GLY A 120 -10.92 -44.27 -36.38
N PRO A 121 -9.95 -43.43 -35.95
CA PRO A 121 -9.32 -43.53 -34.62
C PRO A 121 -9.99 -42.74 -33.48
N ALA A 122 -9.41 -42.99 -32.29
CA ALA A 122 -9.74 -42.53 -30.96
C ALA A 122 -10.05 -41.02 -30.80
N VAL A 123 -10.99 -40.80 -29.89
CA VAL A 123 -11.53 -39.55 -29.33
C VAL A 123 -10.43 -38.58 -28.84
N PRO A 124 -10.51 -37.27 -29.08
CA PRO A 124 -9.69 -36.30 -28.36
C PRO A 124 -10.12 -36.24 -26.89
N ARG A 125 -9.18 -36.48 -25.96
CA ARG A 125 -9.36 -36.19 -24.53
C ARG A 125 -9.56 -34.67 -24.33
N PRO A 126 -10.44 -34.23 -23.41
CA PRO A 126 -10.42 -32.83 -22.97
C PRO A 126 -9.08 -32.52 -22.31
N ALA A 127 -8.47 -31.40 -22.70
CA ALA A 127 -7.29 -30.84 -22.03
C ALA A 127 -7.65 -30.46 -20.58
N PRO A 128 -6.67 -30.46 -19.64
CA PRO A 128 -6.91 -29.93 -18.31
C PRO A 128 -7.30 -28.45 -18.39
N VAL A 129 -8.36 -28.08 -17.67
CA VAL A 129 -8.77 -26.69 -17.46
C VAL A 129 -7.64 -26.00 -16.70
N VAL A 130 -6.93 -25.10 -17.39
CA VAL A 130 -6.06 -24.11 -16.75
C VAL A 130 -6.99 -23.11 -16.04
N PRO A 131 -6.78 -22.78 -14.76
CA PRO A 131 -7.56 -21.72 -14.11
C PRO A 131 -7.35 -20.42 -14.91
N LEU A 132 -8.43 -19.72 -15.25
CA LEU A 132 -8.32 -18.38 -15.85
C LEU A 132 -7.54 -17.47 -14.88
N PRO A 133 -6.43 -16.85 -15.28
CA PRO A 133 -5.89 -15.73 -14.53
C PRO A 133 -6.90 -14.58 -14.65
N GLY A 134 -7.28 -14.01 -13.50
CA GLY A 134 -7.88 -12.68 -13.49
C GLY A 134 -6.94 -11.73 -14.23
N ALA A 135 -7.50 -10.83 -15.05
CA ALA A 135 -6.74 -9.95 -15.94
C ALA A 135 -5.78 -9.01 -15.16
N GLY A 136 -4.59 -9.53 -14.84
CA GLY A 136 -3.50 -8.86 -14.13
C GLY A 136 -2.22 -9.67 -14.30
N ASN A 137 -1.06 -9.03 -14.14
CA ASN A 137 0.24 -9.67 -14.38
C ASN A 137 0.49 -10.82 -13.38
N ASP A 138 1.16 -11.90 -13.81
CA ASP A 138 1.45 -13.06 -12.96
C ASP A 138 2.68 -12.82 -12.06
N TRP A 139 2.45 -12.07 -10.99
CA TRP A 139 3.49 -11.75 -10.00
C TRP A 139 3.95 -12.96 -9.19
N ASP A 140 3.16 -14.02 -9.07
CA ASP A 140 3.59 -15.25 -8.40
C ASP A 140 4.64 -15.99 -9.23
N ALA A 141 4.49 -16.00 -10.55
CA ALA A 141 5.52 -16.56 -11.44
C ALA A 141 6.82 -15.76 -11.37
N VAL A 142 6.74 -14.43 -11.27
CA VAL A 142 7.93 -13.59 -11.05
C VAL A 142 8.56 -13.88 -9.69
N ALA A 143 7.77 -13.91 -8.61
CA ALA A 143 8.28 -14.19 -7.28
C ALA A 143 8.92 -15.58 -7.16
N ARG A 144 8.37 -16.60 -7.83
CA ARG A 144 9.00 -17.93 -7.91
C ARG A 144 10.37 -17.90 -8.58
N CYS A 145 10.52 -17.07 -9.61
CA CYS A 145 11.79 -16.91 -10.31
C CYS A 145 12.80 -16.09 -9.50
N GLU A 146 12.36 -15.03 -8.81
CA GLU A 146 13.22 -14.09 -8.08
C GLU A 146 13.60 -14.58 -6.67
N SER A 147 12.67 -15.17 -5.93
CA SER A 147 12.84 -15.53 -4.50
C SER A 147 12.51 -16.98 -4.18
N GLY A 148 12.23 -17.81 -5.19
CA GLY A 148 11.67 -19.15 -4.99
C GLY A 148 10.23 -19.13 -4.47
N GLY A 149 9.56 -17.97 -4.50
CA GLY A 149 8.19 -17.77 -4.03
C GLY A 149 8.09 -17.38 -2.55
N ASN A 150 9.20 -17.03 -1.90
CA ASN A 150 9.21 -16.58 -0.52
C ASN A 150 9.04 -15.05 -0.43
N TRP A 151 7.83 -14.62 -0.10
CA TRP A 151 7.47 -13.20 0.00
C TRP A 151 8.10 -12.45 1.18
N SER A 152 8.62 -13.16 2.18
CA SER A 152 9.29 -12.58 3.35
C SER A 152 10.80 -12.81 3.32
N ILE A 153 11.36 -13.11 2.15
CA ILE A 153 12.79 -13.38 2.03
C ILE A 153 13.62 -12.13 2.34
N ASN A 154 14.66 -12.33 3.14
CA ASN A 154 15.70 -11.34 3.40
C ASN A 154 17.01 -12.08 3.64
N THR A 155 17.84 -12.16 2.60
CA THR A 155 19.13 -12.87 2.63
C THR A 155 20.30 -11.96 2.97
N GLY A 156 20.07 -10.67 3.19
CA GLY A 156 21.12 -9.67 3.39
C GLY A 156 21.85 -9.25 2.10
N ASN A 157 21.32 -9.58 0.93
CA ASN A 157 21.86 -9.21 -0.39
C ASN A 157 21.50 -7.77 -0.83
N GLY A 158 20.80 -7.00 0.01
CA GLY A 158 20.33 -5.64 -0.30
C GLY A 158 18.96 -5.58 -1.01
N TYR A 159 18.34 -6.74 -1.25
CA TYR A 159 17.01 -6.88 -1.83
C TYR A 159 16.06 -7.56 -0.84
N TYR A 160 14.78 -7.23 -0.93
CA TYR A 160 13.79 -7.60 0.06
C TYR A 160 12.52 -8.14 -0.59
N GLY A 161 11.96 -9.17 0.02
CA GLY A 161 10.65 -9.71 -0.32
C GLY A 161 10.60 -10.52 -1.61
N GLY A 162 9.39 -10.96 -1.96
CA GLY A 162 9.16 -11.96 -3.00
C GLY A 162 9.60 -11.53 -4.39
N LEU A 163 9.54 -10.22 -4.65
CA LEU A 163 9.90 -9.59 -5.94
C LEU A 163 11.28 -8.93 -5.92
N GLN A 164 12.07 -9.16 -4.86
CA GLN A 164 13.45 -8.67 -4.74
C GLN A 164 13.55 -7.15 -4.94
N PHE A 165 12.79 -6.38 -4.16
CA PHE A 165 12.87 -4.92 -4.21
C PHE A 165 14.14 -4.40 -3.53
N SER A 166 14.79 -3.41 -4.16
CA SER A 166 15.77 -2.57 -3.45
C SER A 166 15.05 -1.60 -2.50
N ALA A 167 15.72 -1.18 -1.42
CA ALA A 167 15.13 -0.23 -0.48
C ALA A 167 14.74 1.11 -1.14
N SER A 168 15.55 1.60 -2.08
CA SER A 168 15.27 2.86 -2.80
C SER A 168 14.08 2.73 -3.75
N THR A 169 13.94 1.61 -4.45
CA THR A 169 12.77 1.34 -5.30
C THR A 169 11.52 1.19 -4.45
N TRP A 170 11.59 0.45 -3.35
CA TRP A 170 10.46 0.26 -2.44
C TRP A 170 9.91 1.59 -1.93
N THR A 171 10.77 2.45 -1.37
CA THR A 171 10.36 3.77 -0.87
C THR A 171 9.94 4.70 -2.01
N GLY A 172 10.66 4.70 -3.14
CA GLY A 172 10.39 5.58 -4.28
C GLY A 172 9.04 5.32 -4.97
N PHE A 173 8.51 4.11 -4.86
CA PHE A 173 7.20 3.72 -5.43
C PHE A 173 6.09 3.63 -4.38
N GLY A 174 6.31 4.21 -3.20
CA GLY A 174 5.31 4.35 -2.14
C GLY A 174 5.17 3.17 -1.21
N GLY A 175 6.03 2.15 -1.30
CA GLY A 175 5.96 0.97 -0.42
C GLY A 175 6.17 1.28 1.07
N ALA A 176 6.77 2.42 1.39
CA ALA A 176 6.89 2.92 2.76
C ALA A 176 5.53 3.15 3.46
N GLU A 177 4.43 3.28 2.70
CA GLU A 177 3.08 3.36 3.26
C GLU A 177 2.61 2.03 3.89
N PHE A 178 3.16 0.91 3.41
CA PHE A 178 2.79 -0.43 3.87
C PHE A 178 3.76 -0.93 4.94
N ALA A 179 5.06 -0.82 4.67
CA ALA A 179 6.10 -1.25 5.59
C ALA A 179 7.43 -0.54 5.30
N PRO A 180 8.35 -0.46 6.28
CA PRO A 180 9.69 0.10 6.06
C PRO A 180 10.50 -0.62 4.98
N ARG A 181 10.21 -1.91 4.72
CA ARG A 181 10.87 -2.75 3.71
C ARG A 181 9.88 -3.74 3.11
N ALA A 182 10.16 -4.21 1.90
CA ALA A 182 9.28 -5.14 1.19
C ALA A 182 9.10 -6.49 1.92
N ASP A 183 10.14 -7.04 2.57
CA ASP A 183 10.08 -8.33 3.30
C ASP A 183 9.10 -8.31 4.48
N LEU A 184 8.80 -7.12 4.99
CA LEU A 184 7.88 -6.87 6.10
C LEU A 184 6.45 -6.59 5.63
N ALA A 185 6.24 -6.37 4.33
CA ALA A 185 4.94 -6.13 3.74
C ALA A 185 4.30 -7.46 3.29
N THR A 186 2.96 -7.49 3.25
CA THR A 186 2.24 -8.65 2.73
C THR A 186 2.48 -8.81 1.23
N ARG A 187 2.23 -10.01 0.71
CA ARG A 187 2.31 -10.32 -0.72
C ARG A 187 1.53 -9.30 -1.57
N GLU A 188 0.29 -9.01 -1.18
CA GLU A 188 -0.60 -8.11 -1.92
C GLU A 188 -0.09 -6.67 -1.92
N GLN A 189 0.52 -6.22 -0.82
CA GLN A 189 1.16 -4.91 -0.71
C GLN A 189 2.41 -4.82 -1.60
N GLN A 190 3.21 -5.89 -1.65
CA GLN A 190 4.36 -5.96 -2.56
C GLN A 190 3.92 -5.93 -4.02
N ILE A 191 2.84 -6.64 -4.38
CA ILE A 191 2.26 -6.62 -5.72
C ILE A 191 1.74 -5.22 -6.08
N ALA A 192 1.08 -4.52 -5.15
CA ALA A 192 0.58 -3.16 -5.40
C ALA A 192 1.73 -2.19 -5.74
N VAL A 193 2.87 -2.30 -5.05
CA VAL A 193 4.07 -1.50 -5.37
C VAL A 193 4.69 -1.96 -6.69
N ALA A 194 4.68 -3.26 -6.98
CA ALA A 194 5.20 -3.82 -8.23
C ALA A 194 4.43 -3.33 -9.46
N GLU A 195 3.10 -3.23 -9.37
CA GLU A 195 2.26 -2.66 -10.43
C GLU A 195 2.61 -1.19 -10.70
N ARG A 196 2.92 -0.41 -9.66
CA ARG A 196 3.38 0.99 -9.84
C ARG A 196 4.74 1.05 -10.53
N VAL A 197 5.67 0.15 -10.15
CA VAL A 197 6.98 0.03 -10.82
C VAL A 197 6.80 -0.38 -12.28
N LEU A 198 5.94 -1.35 -12.56
CA LEU A 198 5.65 -1.83 -13.90
C LEU A 198 5.05 -0.73 -14.79
N ALA A 199 4.16 0.09 -14.24
CA ALA A 199 3.57 1.21 -14.97
C ALA A 199 4.60 2.26 -15.42
N VAL A 200 5.69 2.44 -14.67
CA VAL A 200 6.71 3.46 -14.96
C VAL A 200 7.90 2.90 -15.74
N GLN A 201 8.40 1.73 -15.34
CA GLN A 201 9.64 1.13 -15.87
C GLN A 201 9.36 0.03 -16.90
N GLY A 202 8.11 -0.42 -17.01
CA GLY A 202 7.74 -1.56 -17.84
C GLY A 202 8.36 -2.87 -17.34
N ARG A 203 8.24 -3.92 -18.16
CA ARG A 203 8.76 -5.27 -17.85
C ARG A 203 10.27 -5.31 -17.63
N GLY A 204 11.00 -4.25 -18.01
CA GLY A 204 12.44 -4.12 -17.85
C GLY A 204 12.91 -4.01 -16.39
N ALA A 205 12.01 -3.75 -15.45
CA ALA A 205 12.33 -3.80 -14.00
C ALA A 205 12.67 -5.22 -13.51
N TRP A 206 12.18 -6.26 -14.20
CA TRP A 206 12.51 -7.67 -13.95
C TRP A 206 13.04 -8.30 -15.25
N PRO A 207 14.30 -8.04 -15.64
CA PRO A 207 14.80 -8.38 -16.98
C PRO A 207 14.86 -9.87 -17.26
N THR A 208 15.00 -10.72 -16.23
CA THR A 208 15.08 -12.18 -16.38
C THR A 208 13.75 -12.85 -16.06
N CYS A 209 13.08 -12.43 -14.98
CA CYS A 209 11.86 -13.08 -14.48
C CYS A 209 10.55 -12.43 -14.97
N GLY A 210 10.60 -11.19 -15.48
CA GLY A 210 9.45 -10.45 -16.01
C GLY A 210 8.90 -10.97 -17.34
N ARG A 211 9.50 -12.02 -17.92
CA ARG A 211 8.94 -12.76 -19.07
C ARG A 211 7.62 -13.44 -18.73
N ASN A 212 7.37 -13.70 -17.44
CA ASN A 212 6.15 -14.34 -16.96
C ASN A 212 5.02 -13.35 -16.63
N LEU A 213 5.24 -12.04 -16.81
CA LEU A 213 4.20 -11.00 -16.66
C LEU A 213 3.24 -10.96 -17.84
#